data_AF-A0A2V8FPT5-F1
#
_entry.id   AF-A0A2V8FPT5-F1
#
_cell.length_a   1.000
_cell.length_b   1.000
_cell.length_c   1.000
_cell.angle_alpha   90.00
_cell.angle_beta   90.00
_cell.angle_gamma   90.00
#
_symmetry.space_group_name_H-M   'P 1'
#
loop_
_entity.id
_entity.type
_entity.pdbx_description
1 polymer ?
#
loop_
_entity_poly.entity_id
_entity_poly.type
_entity_poly.pdbx_seq_one_letter_code
_entity_poly.pdbx_strand_id
1 'polypeptide(L)'
;MQERMPPGRLPDLLAGMYDVKATLQGFKTYEQKGIPLGATEHVTLRRIELAVGQLEETVVVTGESPLVQTQTAARSGLITRENMEDIALKGRDFAGLLRLLPGVVDTSNREAPGWGSMGGLTINGRSGGFNFAYDGVTNKDTGSNSGNWSAPALDSIGEVRVQTANFQAEYGRSSGATITVVTRSGSKSFHGSAAYYKRDDAFN
;
A
#
# COMPACT_ATOMS: atom_id res chain seq x y z
N MET A 1 -0.24 27.31 -30.19
CA MET A 1 -0.29 25.89 -30.60
C MET A 1 0.04 25.05 -29.37
N GLN A 2 -0.92 24.28 -28.86
CA GLN A 2 -0.68 23.29 -27.79
C GLN A 2 -0.29 21.98 -28.45
N GLU A 3 0.99 21.63 -28.37
CA GLU A 3 1.49 20.36 -28.89
C GLU A 3 1.05 19.25 -27.92
N ARG A 4 0.22 18.33 -28.41
CA ARG A 4 -0.39 17.27 -27.60
C ARG A 4 0.53 16.07 -27.59
N MET A 5 1.17 15.78 -26.46
CA MET A 5 1.90 14.54 -26.27
C MET A 5 0.91 13.36 -26.17
N PRO A 6 1.07 12.27 -26.95
CA PRO A 6 0.23 11.08 -26.83
C PRO A 6 0.45 10.40 -25.46
N PRO A 7 -0.54 9.65 -24.93
CA PRO A 7 -0.39 8.94 -23.67
C PRO A 7 0.69 7.85 -23.80
N GLY A 8 1.86 8.10 -23.22
CA GLY A 8 2.95 7.12 -23.11
C GLY A 8 2.78 6.26 -21.87
N ARG A 9 2.98 4.94 -22.00
CA ARG A 9 3.06 4.00 -20.88
C ARG A 9 4.49 3.52 -20.74
N LEU A 10 5.03 3.58 -19.53
CA LEU A 10 6.31 2.97 -19.18
C LEU A 10 6.04 1.67 -18.38
N PRO A 11 6.17 0.48 -18.99
CA PRO A 11 6.09 -0.79 -18.27
C PRO A 11 7.39 -1.07 -17.48
N ASP A 12 7.32 -2.00 -16.52
CA ASP A 12 8.45 -2.59 -15.77
C ASP A 12 9.25 -1.68 -14.83
N LEU A 13 8.58 -0.75 -14.14
CA LEU A 13 9.17 -0.01 -13.03
C LEU A 13 9.03 -0.77 -11.71
N LEU A 14 10.10 -0.84 -10.93
CA LEU A 14 10.12 -1.44 -9.59
C LEU A 14 9.34 -0.56 -8.59
N ALA A 15 9.00 -1.10 -7.43
CA ALA A 15 8.37 -0.30 -6.38
C ALA A 15 9.37 0.69 -5.77
N GLY A 16 8.99 1.97 -5.65
CA GLY A 16 9.87 3.02 -5.14
C GLY A 16 9.35 4.44 -5.34
N MET A 17 10.17 5.43 -4.98
CA MET A 17 9.89 6.84 -5.23
C MET A 17 10.48 7.26 -6.58
N TYR A 18 9.65 7.86 -7.42
CA TYR A 18 10.03 8.30 -8.75
C TYR A 18 9.82 9.80 -8.93
N ASP A 19 10.74 10.41 -9.67
CA ASP A 19 10.64 11.79 -10.12
C ASP A 19 10.39 11.78 -11.63
N VAL A 20 9.43 12.60 -12.07
CA VAL A 20 9.08 12.73 -13.48
C VAL A 20 9.46 14.12 -13.96
N LYS A 21 10.28 14.16 -15.01
CA LYS A 21 10.73 15.40 -15.66
C LYS A 21 10.33 15.40 -17.13
N ALA A 22 9.64 16.44 -17.56
CA ALA A 22 9.31 16.66 -18.97
C ALA A 22 9.91 17.99 -19.44
N THR A 23 10.61 17.95 -20.59
CA THR A 23 11.29 19.11 -21.18
C THR A 23 10.96 19.21 -22.67
N LEU A 24 10.57 20.39 -23.12
CA LEU A 24 10.37 20.71 -24.54
C LEU A 24 10.98 22.08 -24.84
N GLN A 25 11.67 22.22 -25.97
CA GLN A 25 12.32 23.48 -26.34
C GLN A 25 11.27 24.58 -26.50
N GLY A 26 11.48 25.73 -25.85
CA GLY A 26 10.54 26.85 -25.84
C GLY A 26 9.40 26.76 -24.80
N PHE A 27 9.43 25.74 -23.93
CA PHE A 27 8.47 25.55 -22.84
C PHE A 27 9.18 25.47 -21.49
N LYS A 28 8.44 25.80 -20.42
CA LYS A 28 8.92 25.61 -19.05
C LYS A 28 9.10 24.12 -18.74
N THR A 29 10.13 23.80 -17.95
CA THR A 29 10.34 22.42 -17.48
C THR A 29 9.28 22.06 -16.45
N TYR A 30 8.63 20.90 -16.65
CA TYR A 30 7.76 20.31 -15.66
C TYR A 30 8.55 19.29 -14.84
N GLU A 31 8.49 19.42 -13.52
CA GLU A 31 9.11 18.50 -12.59
C GLU A 31 8.11 18.15 -11.48
N GLN A 32 7.80 16.85 -11.37
CA GLN A 32 6.99 16.32 -10.27
C GLN A 32 7.83 15.30 -9.51
N LYS A 33 8.07 15.58 -8.23
CA LYS A 33 8.92 14.77 -7.36
C LYS A 33 8.10 13.92 -6.40
N GLY A 34 8.69 12.82 -5.96
CA GLY A 34 8.14 12.01 -4.86
C GLY A 34 6.86 11.27 -5.22
N ILE A 35 6.76 10.74 -6.44
CA ILE A 35 5.65 9.90 -6.85
C ILE A 35 5.88 8.49 -6.28
N PRO A 36 5.09 8.02 -5.30
CA PRO A 36 5.19 6.66 -4.81
C PRO A 36 4.61 5.70 -5.86
N LEU A 37 5.40 4.70 -6.26
CA LEU A 37 4.96 3.62 -7.15
C LEU A 37 5.02 2.30 -6.39
N GLY A 38 3.86 1.66 -6.19
CA GLY A 38 3.77 0.31 -5.62
C GLY A 38 4.10 -0.80 -6.64
N ALA A 39 4.45 -2.00 -6.14
CA ALA A 39 4.92 -3.15 -6.94
C ALA A 39 3.91 -3.72 -7.97
N THR A 40 2.68 -3.20 -7.99
CA THR A 40 1.59 -3.60 -8.90
C THR A 40 0.69 -2.40 -9.23
N GLU A 41 1.16 -1.18 -8.96
CA GLU A 41 0.36 0.03 -9.10
C GLU A 41 0.59 0.71 -10.46
N HIS A 42 -0.49 1.16 -11.08
CA HIS A 42 -0.43 2.00 -12.26
C HIS A 42 -0.68 3.45 -11.86
N VAL A 43 0.41 4.21 -11.67
CA VAL A 43 0.30 5.64 -11.40
C VAL A 43 0.03 6.39 -12.71
N THR A 44 -1.19 6.92 -12.85
CA THR A 44 -1.52 7.84 -13.94
C THR A 44 -1.16 9.25 -13.53
N LEU A 45 -0.19 9.83 -14.21
CA LEU A 45 0.06 11.27 -14.11
C LEU A 45 -1.11 12.02 -14.75
N ARG A 46 -1.56 13.10 -14.11
CA ARG A 46 -2.48 14.04 -14.75
C ARG A 46 -1.83 14.59 -16.02
N ARG A 47 -2.65 15.05 -16.96
CA ARG A 47 -2.17 15.65 -18.21
C ARG A 47 -1.11 16.72 -17.88
N ILE A 48 0.11 16.49 -18.37
CA ILE A 48 1.22 17.43 -18.23
C ILE A 48 0.98 18.55 -19.25
N GLU A 49 0.54 19.71 -18.77
CA GLU A 49 0.39 20.91 -19.59
C GLU A 49 1.64 21.76 -19.42
N LEU A 50 2.50 21.79 -20.45
CA LEU A 50 3.69 22.63 -20.46
C LEU A 50 3.28 24.07 -20.76
N ALA A 51 3.53 24.98 -19.82
CA ALA A 51 3.35 26.40 -20.04
C ALA A 51 4.44 26.95 -20.96
N VAL A 52 4.04 27.79 -21.92
CA VAL A 52 4.99 28.55 -22.75
C VAL A 52 5.67 29.58 -21.86
N GLY A 53 6.99 29.56 -21.79
CA GLY A 53 7.78 30.48 -20.98
C GLY A 53 9.26 30.38 -21.32
N GLN A 54 10.00 31.46 -21.10
CA GLN A 54 11.45 31.47 -21.31
C GLN A 54 12.13 30.43 -20.41
N LEU A 55 13.32 29.98 -20.84
CA LEU A 55 14.09 28.81 -20.40
C LEU A 55 14.45 28.76 -18.89
N GLU A 56 13.99 29.69 -18.05
CA GLU A 56 14.49 29.90 -16.68
C GLU A 56 13.43 29.83 -15.56
N GLU A 57 12.24 29.26 -15.79
CA GLU A 57 11.27 29.10 -14.70
C GLU A 57 10.80 27.65 -14.55
N THR A 58 11.37 26.96 -13.56
CA THR A 58 10.94 25.64 -13.10
C THR A 58 9.71 25.79 -12.21
N VAL A 59 8.57 25.28 -12.64
CA VAL A 59 7.36 25.22 -11.81
C VAL A 59 7.40 23.93 -11.01
N VAL A 60 7.76 24.01 -9.73
CA VAL A 60 7.67 22.88 -8.79
C VAL A 60 6.25 22.85 -8.24
N VAL A 61 5.44 21.89 -8.69
CA VAL A 61 4.10 21.68 -8.13
C VAL A 61 4.23 20.77 -6.90
N THR A 62 4.43 21.39 -5.72
CA THR A 62 4.21 20.73 -4.43
C THR A 62 2.71 20.71 -4.14
N GLY A 63 1.99 19.86 -4.85
CA GLY A 63 0.60 19.55 -4.53
C GLY A 63 0.52 18.06 -4.27
N GLU A 64 0.51 17.65 -3.00
CA GLU A 64 -0.02 16.35 -2.60
C GLU A 64 -1.50 16.31 -2.96
N SER A 65 -1.80 16.08 -4.24
CA SER A 65 -3.13 15.66 -4.64
C SER A 65 -3.22 14.20 -4.16
N PRO A 66 -4.19 13.83 -3.30
CA PRO A 66 -4.38 12.44 -2.94
C PRO A 66 -4.55 11.65 -4.24
N LEU A 67 -3.72 10.62 -4.42
CA LEU A 67 -3.79 9.69 -5.54
C LEU A 67 -5.10 8.90 -5.40
N VAL A 68 -6.20 9.49 -5.85
CA VAL A 68 -7.46 8.76 -5.96
C VAL A 68 -7.27 7.75 -7.09
N GLN A 69 -7.29 6.46 -6.74
CA GLN A 69 -7.18 5.34 -7.67
C GLN A 69 -8.42 5.34 -8.59
N THR A 70 -8.35 6.03 -9.72
CA THR A 70 -9.46 6.21 -10.67
C THR A 70 -9.58 5.10 -11.72
N GLN A 71 -8.60 4.18 -11.75
CA GLN A 71 -8.53 3.12 -12.78
C GLN A 71 -9.31 1.84 -12.43
N THR A 72 -9.73 1.65 -11.18
CA THR A 72 -10.46 0.44 -10.79
C THR A 72 -11.68 0.79 -9.97
N ALA A 73 -12.79 0.08 -10.18
CA ALA A 73 -13.95 0.12 -9.29
C ALA A 73 -13.71 -0.67 -7.99
N ALA A 74 -12.45 -1.05 -7.69
CA ALA A 74 -12.10 -1.87 -6.54
C ALA A 74 -12.27 -1.06 -5.26
N ARG A 75 -13.05 -1.60 -4.33
CA ARG A 75 -13.16 -1.00 -2.99
C ARG A 75 -11.99 -1.50 -2.17
N SER A 76 -10.93 -0.69 -2.13
CA SER A 76 -9.73 -0.97 -1.35
C SER A 76 -9.62 -0.08 -0.12
N GLY A 77 -9.11 -0.66 0.97
CA GLY A 77 -8.56 0.08 2.10
C GLY A 77 -7.04 0.03 2.06
N LEU A 78 -6.39 1.13 2.42
CA LEU A 78 -4.94 1.22 2.59
C LEU A 78 -4.66 1.54 4.06
N ILE A 79 -3.78 0.77 4.67
CA ILE A 79 -3.21 1.06 5.98
C ILE A 79 -1.77 1.43 5.71
N THR A 80 -1.44 2.68 5.98
CA THR A 80 -0.11 3.23 5.75
C THR A 80 0.79 2.95 6.95
N ARG A 81 2.08 3.22 6.76
CA ARG A 81 3.07 3.15 7.84
C ARG A 81 2.71 4.06 9.01
N GLU A 82 2.26 5.27 8.74
CA GLU A 82 1.89 6.25 9.76
C GLU A 82 0.79 5.69 10.66
N ASN A 83 -0.21 5.00 10.08
CA ASN A 83 -1.23 4.32 10.89
C ASN A 83 -0.64 3.20 11.76
N MET A 84 0.40 2.50 11.29
CA MET A 84 1.06 1.44 12.07
C MET A 84 1.93 1.99 13.20
N GLU A 85 2.43 3.22 13.06
CA GLU A 85 3.28 3.89 14.05
C GLU A 85 2.44 4.63 15.10
N ASP A 86 1.36 5.29 14.68
CA ASP A 86 0.54 6.13 15.54
C ASP A 86 -0.48 5.35 16.38
N ILE A 87 -0.86 4.15 15.93
CA ILE A 87 -1.91 3.36 16.59
C ILE A 87 -1.29 2.29 17.47
N ALA A 88 -1.52 2.42 18.78
CA ALA A 88 -1.13 1.40 19.75
C ALA A 88 -1.87 0.09 19.47
N LEU A 89 -1.09 -0.95 19.13
CA LEU A 89 -1.59 -2.23 18.69
C LEU A 89 -1.19 -3.34 19.66
N LYS A 90 -2.18 -4.08 20.16
CA LYS A 90 -1.94 -5.23 21.03
C LYS A 90 -1.10 -6.27 20.28
N GLY A 91 -0.02 -6.72 20.92
CA GLY A 91 0.91 -7.71 20.36
C GLY A 91 1.69 -7.25 19.14
N ARG A 92 1.54 -5.98 18.69
CA ARG A 92 2.13 -5.44 17.46
C ARG A 92 1.84 -6.30 16.22
N ASP A 93 0.64 -6.87 16.17
CA ASP A 93 0.19 -7.65 15.03
C ASP A 93 -0.67 -6.80 14.09
N PHE A 94 -0.11 -6.48 12.92
CA PHE A 94 -0.74 -5.62 11.91
C PHE A 94 -2.14 -6.06 11.50
N ALA A 95 -2.50 -7.35 11.63
CA ALA A 95 -3.83 -7.84 11.32
C ALA A 95 -4.91 -7.14 12.15
N GLY A 96 -4.58 -6.68 13.36
CA GLY A 96 -5.48 -5.90 14.21
C GLY A 96 -5.78 -4.50 13.70
N LEU A 97 -4.96 -3.94 12.79
CA LEU A 97 -5.23 -2.64 12.15
C LEU A 97 -6.27 -2.77 11.03
N LEU A 98 -6.53 -3.98 10.52
CA LEU A 98 -7.52 -4.19 9.47
C LEU A 98 -8.92 -3.74 9.88
N ARG A 99 -9.23 -3.73 11.19
CA ARG A 99 -10.49 -3.21 11.75
C ARG A 99 -10.73 -1.72 11.50
N LEU A 100 -9.69 -0.96 11.13
CA LEU A 100 -9.81 0.44 10.75
C LEU A 100 -10.53 0.60 9.40
N LEU A 101 -10.54 -0.47 8.59
CA LEU A 101 -11.16 -0.46 7.29
C LEU A 101 -12.67 -0.74 7.41
N PRO A 102 -13.51 -0.03 6.64
CA PRO A 102 -14.94 -0.18 6.73
C PRO A 102 -15.38 -1.58 6.29
N GLY A 103 -16.25 -2.20 7.09
CA GLY A 103 -16.78 -3.55 6.82
C GLY A 103 -15.85 -4.69 7.26
N VAL A 104 -14.74 -4.39 7.96
CA VAL A 104 -13.89 -5.39 8.60
C VAL A 104 -14.26 -5.53 10.07
N VAL A 105 -14.52 -6.76 10.49
CA VAL A 105 -14.70 -7.17 11.88
C VAL A 105 -13.58 -8.15 12.22
N ASP A 106 -12.94 -7.95 13.37
CA ASP A 106 -11.88 -8.82 13.86
C ASP A 106 -12.23 -9.30 15.26
N THR A 107 -12.45 -10.60 15.41
CA THR A 107 -12.80 -11.22 16.70
C THR A 107 -11.61 -11.94 17.34
N SER A 108 -10.42 -11.85 16.75
CA SER A 108 -9.25 -12.52 17.29
C SER A 108 -8.61 -11.72 18.44
N ASN A 109 -7.94 -12.44 19.35
CA ASN A 109 -7.21 -11.85 20.45
C ASN A 109 -5.73 -12.22 20.33
N ARG A 110 -4.95 -11.35 19.68
CA ARG A 110 -3.54 -11.63 19.34
C ARG A 110 -2.60 -11.06 20.38
N GLU A 111 -1.64 -11.85 20.81
CA GLU A 111 -0.58 -11.44 21.76
C GLU A 111 0.76 -11.18 21.05
N ALA A 112 0.95 -11.73 19.85
CA ALA A 112 2.12 -11.53 18.99
C ALA A 112 1.77 -11.85 17.52
N PRO A 113 2.51 -11.30 16.54
CA PRO A 113 2.39 -11.74 15.14
C PRO A 113 2.82 -13.20 15.00
N GLY A 114 2.07 -13.99 14.24
CA GLY A 114 2.42 -15.37 13.96
C GLY A 114 1.47 -16.11 13.05
N TRP A 115 1.48 -17.43 13.20
CA TRP A 115 0.55 -18.31 12.50
C TRP A 115 -0.88 -17.93 12.80
N GLY A 116 -1.72 -17.82 11.77
CA GLY A 116 -3.15 -17.59 11.94
C GLY A 116 -3.50 -16.19 12.46
N SER A 117 -2.57 -15.23 12.47
CA SER A 117 -2.86 -13.82 12.71
C SER A 117 -4.02 -13.29 11.86
N MET A 118 -4.22 -13.78 10.64
CA MET A 118 -5.32 -13.33 9.78
C MET A 118 -6.62 -14.13 10.00
N GLY A 119 -6.65 -15.00 11.00
CA GLY A 119 -7.84 -15.70 11.47
C GLY A 119 -8.78 -14.77 12.25
N GLY A 120 -10.07 -15.12 12.31
CA GLY A 120 -11.09 -14.34 13.01
C GLY A 120 -11.52 -13.04 12.30
N LEU A 121 -11.01 -12.80 11.08
CA LEU A 121 -11.42 -11.69 10.24
C LEU A 121 -12.74 -12.02 9.51
N THR A 122 -13.65 -11.06 9.52
CA THR A 122 -14.86 -11.03 8.72
C THR A 122 -14.87 -9.76 7.90
N ILE A 123 -14.98 -9.87 6.58
CA ILE A 123 -14.93 -8.72 5.65
C ILE A 123 -16.22 -8.73 4.84
N ASN A 124 -16.98 -7.64 4.92
CA ASN A 124 -18.29 -7.50 4.28
C ASN A 124 -19.23 -8.71 4.54
N GLY A 125 -19.22 -9.22 5.79
CA GLY A 125 -20.06 -10.34 6.21
C GLY A 125 -19.55 -11.74 5.83
N ARG A 126 -18.40 -11.85 5.15
CA ARG A 126 -17.78 -13.14 4.85
C ARG A 126 -16.65 -13.43 5.83
N SER A 127 -16.69 -14.59 6.46
CA SER A 127 -15.59 -15.12 7.27
C SER A 127 -14.84 -16.18 6.46
N GLY A 128 -13.53 -16.00 6.30
CA GLY A 128 -12.68 -16.90 5.52
C GLY A 128 -12.80 -16.79 4.00
N GLY A 129 -12.04 -17.62 3.28
CA GLY A 129 -11.96 -17.54 1.81
C GLY A 129 -11.21 -16.29 1.30
N PHE A 130 -10.36 -15.71 2.13
CA PHE A 130 -9.50 -14.57 1.78
C PHE A 130 -8.19 -15.03 1.15
N ASN A 131 -7.59 -14.13 0.37
CA ASN A 131 -6.20 -14.24 -0.06
C ASN A 131 -5.31 -13.46 0.88
N PHE A 132 -4.14 -14.01 1.16
CA PHE A 132 -3.08 -13.33 1.89
C PHE A 132 -1.83 -13.41 1.03
N ALA A 133 -1.28 -12.27 0.66
CA ALA A 133 -0.05 -12.20 -0.14
C ALA A 133 0.93 -11.22 0.47
N TYR A 134 2.18 -11.63 0.62
CA TYR A 134 3.29 -10.80 1.08
C TYR A 134 4.21 -10.58 -0.11
N ASP A 135 4.40 -9.32 -0.51
CA ASP A 135 5.21 -8.95 -1.68
C ASP A 135 4.84 -9.73 -2.96
N GLY A 136 3.54 -10.04 -3.10
CA GLY A 136 2.99 -10.81 -4.24
C GLY A 136 3.02 -12.33 -4.06
N VAL A 137 3.69 -12.86 -3.03
CA VAL A 137 3.74 -14.30 -2.75
C VAL A 137 2.61 -14.69 -1.81
N THR A 138 1.84 -15.73 -2.16
CA THR A 138 0.77 -16.20 -1.29
C THR A 138 1.34 -16.72 0.04
N ASN A 139 0.78 -16.23 1.15
CA ASN A 139 1.15 -16.62 2.50
C ASN A 139 -0.10 -17.15 3.22
N LYS A 140 -0.80 -18.06 2.56
CA LYS A 140 -1.97 -18.74 3.09
C LYS A 140 -1.60 -20.13 3.54
N ASP A 141 -2.05 -20.53 4.73
CA ASP A 141 -1.97 -21.91 5.16
C ASP A 141 -2.94 -22.76 4.32
N THR A 142 -2.41 -23.60 3.44
CA THR A 142 -3.18 -24.44 2.52
C THR A 142 -3.74 -25.70 3.18
N GLY A 143 -3.29 -26.05 4.39
CA GLY A 143 -3.80 -27.19 5.16
C GLY A 143 -5.14 -26.86 5.83
N SER A 144 -5.21 -25.75 6.56
CA SER A 144 -6.44 -25.29 7.23
C SER A 144 -7.28 -24.32 6.38
N ASN A 145 -6.66 -23.65 5.40
CA ASN A 145 -7.25 -22.62 4.52
C ASN A 145 -7.91 -21.44 5.28
N SER A 146 -7.64 -21.29 6.58
CA SER A 146 -8.32 -20.34 7.47
C SER A 146 -7.46 -19.16 7.92
N GLY A 147 -6.16 -19.18 7.64
CA GLY A 147 -5.23 -18.14 8.08
C GLY A 147 -3.96 -18.03 7.25
N ASN A 148 -3.07 -17.16 7.71
CA ASN A 148 -1.73 -16.96 7.17
C ASN A 148 -0.72 -17.91 7.83
N TRP A 149 0.31 -18.31 7.06
CA TRP A 149 1.37 -19.19 7.57
C TRP A 149 2.35 -18.44 8.50
N SER A 150 2.71 -17.22 8.11
CA SER A 150 3.67 -16.38 8.84
C SER A 150 3.13 -14.96 8.96
N ALA A 151 3.53 -14.18 9.96
CA ALA A 151 3.23 -12.75 10.01
C ALA A 151 4.54 -11.98 10.25
N PRO A 152 4.90 -11.01 9.40
CA PRO A 152 6.06 -10.17 9.62
C PRO A 152 5.89 -9.29 10.86
N ALA A 153 7.00 -8.83 11.42
CA ALA A 153 6.97 -7.79 12.43
C ALA A 153 6.34 -6.52 11.86
N LEU A 154 5.58 -5.78 12.66
CA LEU A 154 4.95 -4.52 12.24
C LEU A 154 5.97 -3.54 11.62
N ASP A 155 7.19 -3.52 12.17
CA ASP A 155 8.29 -2.65 11.73
C ASP A 155 8.93 -3.06 10.40
N SER A 156 8.63 -4.23 9.84
CA SER A 156 9.11 -4.58 8.50
C SER A 156 8.07 -4.28 7.41
N ILE A 157 6.87 -3.84 7.78
CA ILE A 157 5.78 -3.55 6.86
C ILE A 157 5.84 -2.09 6.41
N GLY A 158 5.71 -1.86 5.11
CA GLY A 158 5.56 -0.54 4.51
C GLY A 158 4.08 -0.14 4.38
N GLU A 159 3.27 -1.04 3.83
CA GLU A 159 1.84 -0.81 3.65
C GLU A 159 1.04 -2.12 3.67
N VAL A 160 -0.25 -2.03 4.03
CA VAL A 160 -1.20 -3.14 3.90
C VAL A 160 -2.39 -2.66 3.08
N ARG A 161 -2.64 -3.34 1.95
CA ARG A 161 -3.75 -3.05 1.05
C ARG A 161 -4.78 -4.17 1.13
N VAL A 162 -6.03 -3.82 1.40
CA VAL A 162 -7.14 -4.76 1.47
C VAL A 162 -8.14 -4.45 0.38
N GLN A 163 -8.32 -5.35 -0.56
CA GLN A 163 -9.31 -5.24 -1.62
C GLN A 163 -10.53 -6.09 -1.26
N THR A 164 -11.68 -5.42 -1.10
CA THR A 164 -12.91 -6.02 -0.55
C THR A 164 -13.99 -6.30 -1.60
N ALA A 165 -13.87 -5.69 -2.79
CA ALA A 165 -14.78 -5.86 -3.92
C ALA A 165 -14.09 -5.49 -5.24
N ASN A 166 -14.62 -6.00 -6.35
CA ASN A 166 -14.18 -5.70 -7.73
C ASN A 166 -12.66 -5.84 -7.96
N PHE A 167 -12.01 -6.79 -7.30
CA PHE A 167 -10.61 -7.14 -7.55
C PHE A 167 -10.48 -7.97 -8.84
N GLN A 168 -9.33 -7.85 -9.52
CA GLN A 168 -9.05 -8.50 -10.81
C GLN A 168 -9.16 -10.03 -10.72
N ALA A 169 -9.51 -10.68 -11.84
CA ALA A 169 -9.69 -12.13 -11.92
C ALA A 169 -8.41 -12.94 -11.60
N GLU A 170 -7.24 -12.30 -11.66
CA GLU A 170 -5.95 -12.85 -11.24
C GLU A 170 -5.93 -13.32 -9.78
N TYR A 171 -6.80 -12.75 -8.93
CA TYR A 171 -7.00 -13.17 -7.54
C TYR A 171 -8.11 -14.23 -7.38
N GLY A 172 -8.56 -14.86 -8.47
CA GLY A 172 -9.77 -15.68 -8.64
C GLY A 172 -9.94 -16.92 -7.76
N ARG A 173 -9.10 -17.11 -6.75
CA ARG A 173 -9.20 -18.16 -5.74
C ARG A 173 -9.70 -17.67 -4.37
N SER A 174 -9.99 -16.37 -4.27
CA SER A 174 -10.49 -15.75 -3.04
C SER A 174 -11.82 -15.07 -3.30
N SER A 175 -12.83 -15.51 -2.57
CA SER A 175 -14.23 -15.14 -2.81
C SER A 175 -14.73 -14.04 -1.86
N GLY A 176 -13.90 -13.63 -0.90
CA GLY A 176 -14.21 -12.56 0.05
C GLY A 176 -13.39 -11.30 -0.14
N ALA A 177 -12.07 -11.40 -0.01
CA ALA A 177 -11.15 -10.28 -0.05
C ALA A 177 -9.73 -10.75 -0.36
N THR A 178 -8.91 -9.83 -0.86
CA THR A 178 -7.47 -10.01 -1.02
C THR A 178 -6.76 -9.03 -0.11
N ILE A 179 -5.87 -9.53 0.73
CA ILE A 179 -5.03 -8.72 1.61
C ILE A 179 -3.59 -8.87 1.14
N THR A 180 -3.01 -7.76 0.72
CA THR A 180 -1.63 -7.67 0.25
C THR A 180 -0.82 -6.86 1.26
N VAL A 181 0.24 -7.46 1.77
CA VAL A 181 1.22 -6.80 2.63
C VAL A 181 2.47 -6.54 1.80
N VAL A 182 2.94 -5.29 1.82
CA VAL A 182 4.18 -4.92 1.15
C VAL A 182 5.21 -4.62 2.24
N THR A 183 6.31 -5.36 2.22
CA THR A 183 7.41 -5.13 3.16
C THR A 183 8.30 -3.98 2.68
N ARG A 184 9.05 -3.40 3.62
CA ARG A 184 9.96 -2.30 3.33
C ARG A 184 11.10 -2.82 2.45
N SER A 185 11.29 -2.19 1.30
CA SER A 185 12.49 -2.42 0.50
C SER A 185 13.69 -1.77 1.19
N GLY A 186 14.81 -2.49 1.26
CA GLY A 186 16.04 -1.97 1.85
C GLY A 186 16.56 -0.77 1.07
N SER A 187 16.93 0.31 1.76
CA SER A 187 17.64 1.43 1.12
C SER A 187 19.15 1.13 1.01
N LYS A 188 19.87 1.88 0.16
CA LYS A 188 21.34 1.77 0.05
C LYS A 188 22.11 2.21 1.31
N SER A 189 21.45 2.91 2.24
CA SER A 189 22.04 3.31 3.52
C SER A 189 21.66 2.31 4.61
N PHE A 190 22.56 2.11 5.57
CA PHE A 190 22.30 1.24 6.72
C PHE A 190 21.19 1.84 7.60
N HIS A 191 20.17 1.04 7.89
CA HIS A 191 19.09 1.40 8.80
C HIS A 191 18.89 0.25 9.81
N GLY A 192 18.72 0.60 11.07
CA GLY A 192 18.40 -0.33 12.15
C GLY A 192 17.34 0.26 13.06
N SER A 193 16.53 -0.59 13.66
CA SER A 193 15.56 -0.19 14.68
C SER A 193 15.72 -1.07 15.91
N ALA A 194 15.57 -0.47 17.08
CA ALA A 194 15.50 -1.18 18.35
C ALA A 194 14.21 -0.74 19.04
N ALA A 195 13.50 -1.69 19.62
CA ALA A 195 12.21 -1.41 20.23
C ALA A 195 12.05 -2.19 21.53
N TYR A 196 11.46 -1.55 22.55
CA TYR A 196 11.14 -2.14 23.83
C TYR A 196 9.70 -1.81 24.19
N TYR A 197 8.91 -2.85 24.49
CA TYR A 197 7.50 -2.71 24.83
C TYR A 197 7.25 -3.42 26.16
N LYS A 198 6.88 -2.67 27.19
CA LYS A 198 6.42 -3.21 28.47
C LYS A 198 4.93 -2.95 28.61
N ARG A 199 4.16 -4.01 28.85
CA ARG A 199 2.75 -3.93 29.22
C ARG A 199 2.61 -4.45 30.65
N ASP A 200 2.08 -3.62 31.54
CA ASP A 200 1.95 -3.91 32.96
C ASP A 200 0.64 -3.27 33.44
N ASP A 201 -0.15 -4.00 34.23
CA ASP A 201 -1.42 -3.50 34.75
C ASP A 201 -1.19 -2.36 35.77
N ALA A 202 0.01 -2.24 36.33
CA ALA A 202 0.39 -1.15 37.24
C ALA A 202 0.55 0.23 36.56
N PHE A 203 0.54 0.30 35.22
CA PHE A 203 0.66 1.54 34.45
C PHE A 203 -0.64 1.93 33.70
N ASN A 204 -1.78 1.32 34.03
CA ASN A 204 -3.11 1.70 33.52
C ASN A 204 -3.80 2.73 34.42
#